data_AF-A0A949IP26-F1
#
_entry.id   AF-A0A949IP26-F1
#
_cell.length_a   1.000
_cell.length_b   1.000
_cell.length_c   1.000
_cell.angle_alpha   90.00
_cell.angle_beta   90.00
_cell.angle_gamma   90.00
#
_symmetry.space_group_name_H-M   'P 1'
#
loop_
_entity.id
_entity.type
_entity.pdbx_description
1 polymer ?
#
loop_
_entity_poly.entity_id
_entity_poly.type
_entity_poly.pdbx_seq_one_letter_code
_entity_poly.pdbx_strand_id
1 'polypeptide(L)'
;MINLGVARLTVGTDGEQSKVTDQFSQTPLQLHRPLYLDEQNFPTVYLKSPSSGLLGNDSHVIDVSVSANSTLELRTQAATLVYPGRSSLNVKLQVAERGRLIYLPHPIILGATASLEQRVSIDLGEDATLEYSDTWCVGRIAMAEVWKFQTYDYALEIFQAGRLLFRERWILEPGRMPVQHPLLCGDYTHFAAYYSFGRAASGDISPDCSSFESGLDWTMRRGANTIRRRAYKVS
;
A
#
# COMPACT_ATOMS: atom_id res chain seq x y z
N MET A 1 -24.13 -7.63 -9.79
CA MET A 1 -23.15 -8.73 -9.73
C MET A 1 -21.81 -8.10 -9.40
N ILE A 2 -21.09 -8.59 -8.39
CA ILE A 2 -19.76 -8.07 -8.02
C ILE A 2 -18.73 -8.68 -8.97
N ASN A 3 -17.83 -7.88 -9.50
CA ASN A 3 -16.72 -8.35 -10.32
C ASN A 3 -15.48 -8.51 -9.42
N LEU A 4 -15.15 -9.75 -9.10
CA LEU A 4 -14.10 -10.08 -8.13
C LEU A 4 -12.76 -10.33 -8.85
N GLY A 5 -11.76 -9.52 -8.55
CA GLY A 5 -10.36 -9.75 -8.90
C GLY A 5 -9.58 -10.27 -7.70
N VAL A 6 -8.76 -11.29 -7.88
CA VAL A 6 -7.98 -11.89 -6.78
C VAL A 6 -6.53 -12.09 -7.21
N ALA A 7 -5.59 -11.68 -6.37
CA ALA A 7 -4.18 -12.06 -6.48
C ALA A 7 -3.76 -12.69 -5.14
N ARG A 8 -3.24 -13.91 -5.17
CA ARG A 8 -2.64 -14.55 -3.99
C ARG A 8 -1.21 -14.94 -4.30
N LEU A 9 -0.30 -14.63 -3.39
CA LEU A 9 1.12 -14.89 -3.56
C LEU A 9 1.71 -15.38 -2.25
N THR A 10 2.38 -16.53 -2.29
CA THR A 10 3.16 -17.04 -1.15
C THR A 10 4.61 -17.15 -1.56
N VAL A 11 5.51 -16.64 -0.70
CA VAL A 11 6.95 -16.77 -0.84
C VAL A 11 7.50 -17.57 0.34
N GLY A 12 8.37 -18.53 0.03
CA GLY A 12 9.16 -19.30 0.99
C GLY A 12 10.65 -19.14 0.71
N THR A 13 11.47 -19.99 1.32
CA THR A 13 12.91 -20.07 1.06
C THR A 13 13.37 -21.52 1.00
N ASP A 14 14.39 -21.79 0.19
CA ASP A 14 15.11 -23.07 0.19
C ASP A 14 16.37 -23.07 1.08
N GLY A 15 16.58 -21.99 1.85
CA GLY A 15 17.74 -21.78 2.71
C GLY A 15 18.81 -20.85 2.09
N GLU A 16 18.83 -20.70 0.77
CA GLU A 16 19.78 -19.82 0.06
C GLU A 16 19.05 -18.64 -0.59
N GLN A 17 17.90 -18.89 -1.18
CA GLN A 17 17.10 -17.94 -1.93
C GLN A 17 15.64 -17.97 -1.46
N SER A 18 14.98 -16.81 -1.49
CA SER A 18 13.51 -16.77 -1.39
C SER A 18 12.90 -17.15 -2.73
N LYS A 19 11.80 -17.91 -2.73
CA LYS A 19 11.12 -18.40 -3.93
C LYS A 19 9.62 -18.29 -3.80
N VAL A 20 8.94 -17.97 -4.90
CA VAL A 20 7.48 -18.07 -4.98
C VAL A 20 7.09 -19.55 -4.88
N THR A 21 6.30 -19.89 -3.87
CA THR A 21 5.83 -21.27 -3.61
C THR A 21 4.37 -21.48 -4.02
N ASP A 22 3.57 -20.41 -4.01
CA ASP A 22 2.20 -20.42 -4.51
C ASP A 22 1.88 -19.09 -5.18
N GLN A 23 1.17 -19.15 -6.31
CA GLN A 23 0.77 -17.98 -7.08
C GLN A 23 -0.58 -18.23 -7.73
N PHE A 24 -1.56 -17.40 -7.40
CA PHE A 24 -2.90 -17.46 -7.95
C PHE A 24 -3.35 -16.09 -8.44
N SER A 25 -4.06 -16.06 -9.57
CA SER A 25 -4.62 -14.85 -10.13
C SER A 25 -5.99 -15.12 -10.72
N GLN A 26 -6.94 -14.24 -10.42
CA GLN A 26 -8.26 -14.17 -11.01
C GLN A 26 -8.43 -12.77 -11.61
N THR A 27 -8.79 -12.75 -12.90
CA THR A 27 -9.07 -11.53 -13.65
C THR A 27 -10.01 -10.60 -12.87
N PRO A 28 -9.73 -9.28 -12.86
CA PRO A 28 -8.72 -8.60 -13.66
C PRO A 28 -7.33 -8.53 -13.03
N LEU A 29 -7.07 -9.12 -11.85
CA LEU A 29 -5.73 -9.10 -11.27
C LEU A 29 -4.84 -10.18 -11.91
N GLN A 30 -3.59 -9.83 -12.18
CA GLN A 30 -2.57 -10.74 -12.72
C GLN A 30 -1.23 -10.50 -12.03
N LEU A 31 -0.66 -11.55 -11.44
CA LEU A 31 0.71 -11.58 -10.96
C LEU A 31 1.62 -12.05 -12.10
N HIS A 32 2.70 -11.32 -12.35
CA HIS A 32 3.75 -11.73 -13.30
C HIS A 32 4.63 -12.85 -12.73
N ARG A 33 5.43 -13.46 -13.61
CA ARG A 33 6.49 -14.37 -13.18
C ARG A 33 7.45 -13.66 -12.20
N PRO A 34 7.97 -14.35 -11.18
CA PRO A 34 8.99 -13.78 -10.30
C PRO A 34 10.24 -13.43 -11.10
N LEU A 35 10.80 -12.25 -10.83
CA LEU A 35 12.05 -11.77 -11.36
C LEU A 35 13.08 -11.70 -10.24
N TYR A 36 14.27 -12.21 -10.48
CA TYR A 36 15.41 -12.03 -9.58
C TYR A 36 16.30 -10.97 -10.21
N LEU A 37 16.30 -9.79 -9.62
CA LEU A 37 17.12 -8.68 -10.10
C LEU A 37 18.57 -8.91 -9.67
N ASP A 38 19.52 -8.41 -10.44
CA ASP A 38 20.94 -8.71 -10.24
C ASP A 38 21.38 -8.45 -8.79
N GLU A 39 22.12 -9.41 -8.23
CA GLU A 39 22.63 -9.42 -6.85
C GLU A 39 21.58 -9.63 -5.73
N GLN A 40 20.30 -9.88 -6.06
CA GLN A 40 19.26 -10.18 -5.07
C GLN A 40 18.96 -11.69 -4.96
N ASN A 41 18.87 -12.19 -3.74
CA ASN A 41 18.46 -13.57 -3.44
C ASN A 41 16.96 -13.71 -3.14
N PHE A 42 16.13 -12.79 -3.65
CA PHE A 42 14.69 -12.79 -3.43
C PHE A 42 13.91 -12.32 -4.67
N PRO A 43 12.63 -12.74 -4.83
CA PRO A 43 11.85 -12.40 -5.99
C PRO A 43 11.27 -10.99 -5.90
N THR A 44 11.31 -10.28 -7.03
CA THR A 44 10.43 -9.16 -7.36
C THR A 44 9.25 -9.68 -8.18
N VAL A 45 8.03 -9.44 -7.72
CA VAL A 45 6.80 -9.79 -8.44
C VAL A 45 6.04 -8.51 -8.79
N TYR A 46 5.56 -8.44 -10.04
CA TYR A 46 4.71 -7.33 -10.48
C TYR A 46 3.25 -7.76 -10.50
N LEU A 47 2.42 -7.03 -9.77
CA LEU A 47 0.96 -7.09 -9.86
C LEU A 47 0.48 -6.09 -10.90
N LYS A 48 -0.37 -6.54 -11.83
CA LYS A 48 -1.07 -5.65 -12.74
C LYS A 48 -2.56 -5.94 -12.74
N SER A 49 -3.31 -4.93 -13.15
CA SER A 49 -4.66 -5.09 -13.63
C SER A 49 -4.69 -4.63 -15.09
N PRO A 50 -4.99 -5.49 -16.07
CA PRO A 50 -5.12 -5.06 -17.46
C PRO A 50 -6.34 -4.17 -17.69
N SER A 51 -7.29 -4.13 -16.75
CA SER A 51 -8.32 -3.10 -16.76
C SER A 51 -7.67 -1.74 -16.49
N SER A 52 -8.22 -0.68 -17.06
CA SER A 52 -7.72 0.69 -16.88
C SER A 52 -7.91 1.24 -15.46
N GLY A 53 -8.27 0.39 -14.48
CA GLY A 53 -8.66 0.77 -13.14
C GLY A 53 -9.70 -0.14 -12.50
N LEU A 54 -10.32 0.34 -11.42
CA LEU A 54 -11.46 -0.25 -10.70
C LEU A 54 -12.77 0.36 -11.20
N LEU A 55 -13.66 -0.45 -11.75
CA LEU A 55 -15.01 -0.06 -12.16
C LEU A 55 -16.00 -0.16 -10.99
N GLY A 56 -17.18 0.47 -11.16
CA GLY A 56 -18.27 0.30 -10.23
C GLY A 56 -18.69 -1.17 -10.09
N ASN A 57 -18.80 -1.64 -8.84
CA ASN A 57 -19.00 -3.02 -8.40
C ASN A 57 -17.78 -3.95 -8.53
N ASP A 58 -16.59 -3.44 -8.85
CA ASP A 58 -15.36 -4.22 -8.72
C ASP A 58 -14.96 -4.39 -7.25
N SER A 59 -14.47 -5.57 -6.92
CA SER A 59 -13.83 -5.87 -5.64
C SER A 59 -12.50 -6.57 -5.90
N HIS A 60 -11.40 -5.95 -5.51
CA HIS A 60 -10.08 -6.54 -5.61
C HIS A 60 -9.61 -7.07 -4.25
N VAL A 61 -9.02 -8.26 -4.27
CA VAL A 61 -8.40 -8.90 -3.10
C VAL A 61 -6.95 -9.24 -3.45
N ILE A 62 -6.02 -8.71 -2.67
CA ILE A 62 -4.59 -9.00 -2.74
C ILE A 62 -4.22 -9.68 -1.43
N ASP A 63 -3.76 -10.93 -1.48
CA ASP A 63 -3.33 -11.71 -0.32
C ASP A 63 -1.88 -12.16 -0.50
N VAL A 64 -1.00 -11.75 0.40
CA VAL A 64 0.44 -11.95 0.25
C VAL A 64 1.01 -12.50 1.54
N SER A 65 1.56 -13.71 1.47
CA SER A 65 2.20 -14.37 2.59
C SER A 65 3.71 -14.54 2.34
N VAL A 66 4.53 -14.00 3.23
CA VAL A 66 5.99 -14.16 3.24
C VAL A 66 6.36 -15.06 4.41
N SER A 67 6.88 -16.24 4.11
CA SER A 67 7.25 -17.25 5.11
C SER A 67 8.50 -16.83 5.90
N ALA A 68 8.81 -17.58 6.96
CA ALA A 68 9.92 -17.25 7.84
C ALA A 68 11.25 -17.15 7.06
N ASN A 69 12.08 -16.18 7.43
CA ASN A 69 13.39 -15.90 6.80
C ASN A 69 13.32 -15.66 5.27
N SER A 70 12.13 -15.41 4.71
CA SER A 70 11.95 -15.16 3.28
C SER A 70 11.77 -13.67 3.01
N THR A 71 12.15 -13.21 1.83
CA THR A 71 11.98 -11.83 1.38
C THR A 71 11.16 -11.80 0.11
N LEU A 72 10.29 -10.80 -0.02
CA LEU A 72 9.54 -10.51 -1.24
C LEU A 72 9.53 -9.01 -1.50
N GLU A 73 9.77 -8.65 -2.76
CA GLU A 73 9.40 -7.34 -3.28
C GLU A 73 8.16 -7.47 -4.19
N LEU A 74 7.07 -6.79 -3.82
CA LEU A 74 5.87 -6.68 -4.61
C LEU A 74 5.75 -5.25 -5.15
N ARG A 75 5.60 -5.12 -6.46
CA ARG A 75 5.34 -3.83 -7.13
C ARG A 75 4.05 -3.90 -7.92
N THR A 76 3.40 -2.77 -8.13
CA THR A 76 2.37 -2.66 -9.18
C THR A 76 2.99 -2.10 -10.46
N GLN A 77 2.33 -2.23 -11.60
CA GLN A 77 2.86 -1.70 -12.89
C GLN A 77 2.35 -0.31 -13.26
N ALA A 78 1.25 0.13 -12.67
CA ALA A 78 0.61 1.40 -13.00
C ALA A 78 -0.26 1.88 -11.83
N ALA A 79 -0.58 3.16 -11.87
CA ALA A 79 -1.58 3.77 -10.99
C ALA A 79 -2.96 3.10 -11.19
N THR A 80 -3.74 3.02 -10.12
CA THR A 80 -5.11 2.48 -10.16
C THR A 80 -6.11 3.62 -10.24
N LEU A 81 -6.73 3.84 -11.40
CA LEU A 81 -7.84 4.78 -11.53
C LEU A 81 -9.13 4.15 -10.98
N VAL A 82 -9.83 4.84 -10.09
CA VAL A 82 -11.15 4.43 -9.62
C VAL A 82 -12.21 5.16 -10.42
N TYR A 83 -13.07 4.42 -11.10
CA TYR A 83 -14.14 4.95 -11.94
C TYR A 83 -15.44 5.19 -11.14
N PRO A 84 -16.41 5.91 -11.73
CA PRO A 84 -17.75 6.07 -11.16
C PRO A 84 -18.37 4.80 -10.58
N GLY A 85 -18.96 4.91 -9.40
CA GLY A 85 -19.60 3.81 -8.69
C GLY A 85 -18.82 3.35 -7.45
N ARG A 86 -19.35 2.34 -6.76
CA ARG A 86 -18.75 1.79 -5.54
C ARG A 86 -17.84 0.61 -5.85
N SER A 87 -16.61 0.64 -5.38
CA SER A 87 -15.65 -0.46 -5.50
C SER A 87 -14.89 -0.67 -4.20
N SER A 88 -14.20 -1.81 -4.09
CA SER A 88 -13.39 -2.13 -2.93
C SER A 88 -12.01 -2.70 -3.28
N LEU A 89 -11.02 -2.36 -2.46
CA LEU A 89 -9.66 -2.90 -2.52
C LEU A 89 -9.28 -3.45 -1.13
N ASN A 90 -9.14 -4.77 -1.04
CA ASN A 90 -8.77 -5.47 0.18
C ASN A 90 -7.36 -6.02 0.03
N VAL A 91 -6.44 -5.58 0.89
CA VAL A 91 -5.05 -6.00 0.91
C VAL A 91 -4.78 -6.69 2.24
N LYS A 92 -4.33 -7.94 2.18
CA LYS A 92 -3.91 -8.74 3.33
C LYS A 92 -2.46 -9.15 3.13
N LEU A 93 -1.61 -8.77 4.07
CA LEU A 93 -0.19 -9.04 4.05
C LEU A 93 0.17 -9.78 5.33
N GLN A 94 0.82 -10.93 5.22
CA GLN A 94 1.35 -11.67 6.37
C GLN A 94 2.84 -11.87 6.17
N VAL A 95 3.64 -11.45 7.15
CA VAL A 95 5.09 -11.60 7.13
C VAL A 95 5.47 -12.40 8.36
N ALA A 96 5.90 -13.63 8.19
CA ALA A 96 6.30 -14.50 9.30
C ALA A 96 7.61 -14.05 9.95
N GLU A 97 8.04 -14.75 11.01
CA GLU A 97 9.24 -14.42 11.77
C GLU A 97 10.46 -14.20 10.87
N ARG A 98 11.17 -13.08 11.09
CA ARG A 98 12.36 -12.65 10.31
C ARG A 98 12.13 -12.55 8.79
N GLY A 99 10.87 -12.59 8.34
CA GLY A 99 10.53 -12.34 6.95
C GLY A 99 10.63 -10.85 6.61
N ARG A 100 10.75 -10.54 5.32
CA ARG A 100 10.74 -9.15 4.82
C ARG A 100 9.78 -8.98 3.66
N LEU A 101 8.94 -7.95 3.74
CA LEU A 101 8.08 -7.53 2.64
C LEU A 101 8.36 -6.07 2.28
N ILE A 102 8.66 -5.85 1.00
CA ILE A 102 8.65 -4.53 0.38
C ILE A 102 7.41 -4.48 -0.52
N TYR A 103 6.43 -3.63 -0.19
CA TYR A 103 5.25 -3.41 -1.03
C TYR A 103 5.00 -1.92 -1.22
N LEU A 104 5.43 -1.43 -2.39
CA LEU A 104 5.34 -0.01 -2.78
C LEU A 104 4.40 0.12 -3.99
N PRO A 105 3.07 0.07 -3.79
CA PRO A 105 2.12 0.22 -4.88
C PRO A 105 2.17 1.62 -5.49
N HIS A 106 1.96 1.70 -6.79
CA HIS A 106 1.67 2.94 -7.49
C HIS A 106 0.41 3.63 -6.95
N PRO A 107 0.24 4.95 -7.19
CA PRO A 107 -0.85 5.72 -6.65
C PRO A 107 -2.25 5.25 -7.07
N ILE A 108 -3.24 5.50 -6.21
CA ILE A 108 -4.66 5.44 -6.56
C ILE A 108 -5.12 6.81 -7.04
N ILE A 109 -5.83 6.88 -8.16
CA ILE A 109 -6.43 8.11 -8.68
C ILE A 109 -7.95 8.02 -8.48
N LEU A 110 -8.52 8.92 -7.68
CA LEU A 110 -9.95 8.90 -7.36
C LEU A 110 -10.78 9.66 -8.40
N GLY A 111 -11.34 8.93 -9.37
CA GLY A 111 -12.13 9.53 -10.44
C GLY A 111 -13.43 10.19 -9.97
N ALA A 112 -13.99 11.06 -10.82
CA ALA A 112 -15.25 11.72 -10.56
C ALA A 112 -16.34 10.70 -10.22
N THR A 113 -17.13 10.99 -9.19
CA THR A 113 -18.21 10.14 -8.66
C THR A 113 -17.80 8.75 -8.15
N ALA A 114 -16.51 8.46 -8.03
CA ALA A 114 -16.01 7.20 -7.47
C ALA A 114 -16.30 7.10 -5.97
N SER A 115 -16.57 5.89 -5.49
CA SER A 115 -16.62 5.53 -4.07
C SER A 115 -15.72 4.32 -3.83
N LEU A 116 -14.59 4.51 -3.15
CA LEU A 116 -13.65 3.44 -2.85
C LEU A 116 -13.68 3.08 -1.36
N GLU A 117 -13.84 1.80 -1.04
CA GLU A 117 -13.44 1.25 0.26
C GLU A 117 -12.09 0.53 0.12
N GLN A 118 -11.08 0.97 0.86
CA GLN A 118 -9.78 0.32 0.91
C GLN A 118 -9.47 -0.15 2.33
N ARG A 119 -9.21 -1.44 2.46
CA ARG A 119 -8.83 -2.09 3.72
C ARG A 119 -7.48 -2.75 3.55
N VAL A 120 -6.53 -2.37 4.40
CA VAL A 120 -5.18 -2.94 4.44
C VAL A 120 -4.96 -3.54 5.81
N SER A 121 -4.70 -4.84 5.86
CA SER A 121 -4.39 -5.56 7.09
C SER A 121 -3.03 -6.22 6.94
N ILE A 122 -2.14 -5.93 7.88
CA ILE A 122 -0.76 -6.43 7.87
C ILE A 122 -0.49 -7.15 9.18
N ASP A 123 -0.09 -8.41 9.13
CA ASP A 123 0.33 -9.19 10.30
C ASP A 123 1.84 -9.46 10.23
N LEU A 124 2.55 -9.04 11.27
CA LEU A 124 4.00 -9.15 11.39
C LEU A 124 4.37 -10.19 12.45
N GLY A 125 5.24 -11.12 12.07
CA GLY A 125 5.91 -12.03 12.98
C GLY A 125 6.94 -11.31 13.86
N GLU A 126 7.58 -12.10 14.73
CA GLU A 126 8.73 -11.64 15.49
C GLU A 126 9.88 -11.26 14.55
N ASP A 127 10.55 -10.14 14.80
CA ASP A 127 11.64 -9.62 13.96
C ASP A 127 11.34 -9.46 12.46
N ALA A 128 10.06 -9.49 12.06
CA ALA A 128 9.65 -9.25 10.69
C ALA A 128 9.95 -7.79 10.28
N THR A 129 10.28 -7.61 9.01
CA THR A 129 10.59 -6.31 8.41
C THR A 129 9.54 -5.96 7.36
N LEU A 130 9.02 -4.74 7.41
CA LEU A 130 8.02 -4.25 6.48
C LEU A 130 8.44 -2.88 5.94
N GLU A 131 8.31 -2.72 4.63
CA GLU A 131 8.32 -1.44 3.94
C GLU A 131 7.03 -1.35 3.12
N TYR A 132 6.12 -0.46 3.50
CA TYR A 132 4.81 -0.32 2.87
C TYR A 132 4.56 1.15 2.56
N SER A 133 3.94 1.43 1.41
CA SER A 133 3.44 2.77 1.11
C SER A 133 2.02 2.75 0.60
N ASP A 134 1.31 3.83 0.85
CA ASP A 134 0.05 4.17 0.21
C ASP A 134 0.17 5.57 -0.40
N THR A 135 -0.22 5.69 -1.67
CA THR A 135 -0.23 6.97 -2.36
C THR A 135 -1.57 7.12 -3.05
N TRP A 136 -2.16 8.31 -2.98
CA TRP A 136 -3.40 8.61 -3.67
C TRP A 136 -3.45 10.05 -4.18
N CYS A 137 -4.22 10.24 -5.24
CA CYS A 137 -4.43 11.50 -5.92
C CYS A 137 -5.92 11.84 -5.94
N VAL A 138 -6.25 13.12 -5.85
CA VAL A 138 -7.62 13.59 -5.62
C VAL A 138 -8.50 13.64 -6.88
N GLY A 139 -7.98 13.10 -7.98
CA GLY A 139 -8.63 13.00 -9.27
C GLY A 139 -7.66 13.11 -10.43
N ARG A 140 -8.20 13.19 -11.65
CA ARG A 140 -7.43 13.37 -12.89
C ARG A 140 -7.07 14.84 -13.08
N ILE A 141 -6.02 15.28 -12.40
CA ILE A 141 -5.60 16.69 -12.33
C ILE A 141 -5.43 17.32 -13.71
N ALA A 142 -4.81 16.60 -14.65
CA ALA A 142 -4.61 17.06 -16.03
C ALA A 142 -5.93 17.30 -16.80
N MET A 143 -7.05 16.74 -16.33
CA MET A 143 -8.40 16.94 -16.89
C MET A 143 -9.24 17.93 -16.06
N ALA A 144 -8.59 18.72 -15.18
CA ALA A 144 -9.26 19.61 -14.22
C ALA A 144 -10.27 18.90 -13.30
N GLU A 145 -10.08 17.59 -13.11
CA GLU A 145 -10.90 16.78 -12.22
C GLU A 145 -10.22 16.66 -10.86
N VAL A 146 -10.63 17.51 -9.92
CA VAL A 146 -10.02 17.63 -8.60
C VAL A 146 -11.13 17.60 -7.55
N TRP A 147 -11.01 16.71 -6.56
CA TRP A 147 -11.98 16.56 -5.47
C TRP A 147 -13.42 16.26 -5.97
N LYS A 148 -13.55 15.46 -7.05
CA LYS A 148 -14.84 15.11 -7.67
C LYS A 148 -15.35 13.71 -7.31
N PHE A 149 -14.61 12.92 -6.56
CA PHE A 149 -15.07 11.62 -6.07
C PHE A 149 -16.14 11.79 -4.97
N GLN A 150 -16.95 10.75 -4.73
CA GLN A 150 -17.98 10.76 -3.68
C GLN A 150 -17.39 10.43 -2.31
N THR A 151 -16.68 9.29 -2.20
CA THR A 151 -16.15 8.81 -0.94
C THR A 151 -14.83 8.07 -1.15
N TYR A 152 -13.88 8.29 -0.25
CA TYR A 152 -12.75 7.40 -0.07
C TYR A 152 -12.69 6.99 1.40
N ASP A 153 -13.03 5.73 1.65
CA ASP A 153 -13.06 5.08 2.95
C ASP A 153 -11.78 4.23 3.07
N TYR A 154 -10.81 4.68 3.84
CA TYR A 154 -9.51 4.02 3.99
C TYR A 154 -9.27 3.55 5.42
N ALA A 155 -8.79 2.32 5.57
CA ALA A 155 -8.30 1.80 6.84
C ALA A 155 -7.04 0.95 6.64
N LEU A 156 -6.03 1.19 7.47
CA LEU A 156 -4.82 0.39 7.60
C LEU A 156 -4.69 -0.08 9.05
N GLU A 157 -4.51 -1.38 9.23
CA GLU A 157 -4.25 -2.00 10.53
C GLU A 157 -3.00 -2.87 10.43
N ILE A 158 -2.07 -2.67 11.35
CA ILE A 158 -0.81 -3.42 11.42
C ILE A 158 -0.77 -4.10 12.79
N PHE A 159 -0.60 -5.41 12.77
CA PHE A 159 -0.57 -6.29 13.92
C PHE A 159 0.82 -6.92 14.08
N GLN A 160 1.14 -7.32 15.30
CA GLN A 160 2.25 -8.23 15.57
C GLN A 160 1.83 -9.21 16.66
N ALA A 161 1.98 -10.51 16.39
CA ALA A 161 1.56 -11.58 17.29
C ALA A 161 0.10 -11.40 17.77
N GLY A 162 -0.82 -11.09 16.84
CA GLY A 162 -2.24 -10.88 17.11
C GLY A 162 -2.61 -9.59 17.85
N ARG A 163 -1.64 -8.72 18.17
CA ARG A 163 -1.87 -7.43 18.84
C ARG A 163 -1.78 -6.28 17.85
N LEU A 164 -2.76 -5.38 17.86
CA LEU A 164 -2.74 -4.14 17.08
C LEU A 164 -1.54 -3.27 17.51
N LEU A 165 -0.65 -2.97 16.56
CA LEU A 165 0.51 -2.09 16.73
C LEU A 165 0.26 -0.68 16.21
N PHE A 166 -0.39 -0.58 15.04
CA PHE A 166 -0.65 0.69 14.37
C PHE A 166 -2.00 0.64 13.65
N ARG A 167 -2.70 1.76 13.63
CA ARG A 167 -3.93 1.93 12.87
C ARG A 167 -4.02 3.33 12.30
N GLU A 168 -4.35 3.39 11.03
CA GLU A 168 -4.80 4.61 10.36
C GLU A 168 -6.23 4.40 9.83
N ARG A 169 -7.07 5.41 9.99
CA ARG A 169 -8.47 5.38 9.56
C ARG A 169 -8.95 6.77 9.22
N TRP A 170 -9.52 6.93 8.04
CA TRP A 170 -10.20 8.16 7.65
C TRP A 170 -11.22 7.89 6.56
N ILE A 171 -12.16 8.83 6.43
CA ILE A 171 -13.16 8.85 5.36
C ILE A 171 -13.14 10.26 4.78
N LEU A 172 -12.95 10.37 3.48
CA LEU A 172 -13.02 11.63 2.75
C LEU A 172 -14.28 11.66 1.90
N GLU A 173 -15.07 12.71 2.05
CA GLU A 173 -16.30 12.94 1.28
C GLU A 173 -16.34 14.40 0.82
N PRO A 174 -15.75 14.75 -0.34
CA PRO A 174 -15.61 16.15 -0.77
C PRO A 174 -16.93 16.93 -0.85
N GLY A 175 -18.04 16.24 -1.13
CA GLY A 175 -19.38 16.85 -1.14
C GLY A 175 -20.02 17.05 0.24
N ARG A 176 -19.40 16.54 1.31
CA ARG A 176 -19.95 16.54 2.68
C ARG A 176 -19.01 17.13 3.74
N MET A 177 -17.74 17.34 3.41
CA MET A 177 -16.76 17.96 4.30
C MET A 177 -15.81 18.90 3.55
N PRO A 178 -15.27 19.95 4.19
CA PRO A 178 -14.36 20.90 3.56
C PRO A 178 -12.94 20.30 3.44
N VAL A 179 -12.77 19.27 2.60
CA VAL A 179 -11.51 18.52 2.45
C VAL A 179 -10.30 19.43 2.18
N GLN A 180 -10.49 20.56 1.50
CA GLN A 180 -9.44 21.53 1.19
C GLN A 180 -9.09 22.49 2.35
N HIS A 181 -9.70 22.32 3.53
CA HIS A 181 -9.30 23.09 4.71
C HIS A 181 -7.80 22.85 5.02
N PRO A 182 -7.01 23.87 5.40
CA PRO A 182 -5.56 23.72 5.62
C PRO A 182 -5.14 22.72 6.70
N LEU A 183 -6.04 22.39 7.63
CA LEU A 183 -5.83 21.35 8.66
C LEU A 183 -6.19 19.93 8.19
N LEU A 184 -6.78 19.80 7.01
CA LEU A 184 -7.07 18.53 6.36
C LEU A 184 -6.09 18.36 5.19
N CYS A 185 -6.57 18.52 3.95
CA CYS A 185 -5.78 18.26 2.76
C CYS A 185 -5.22 19.54 2.12
N GLY A 186 -5.69 20.73 2.52
CA GLY A 186 -5.25 22.00 1.94
C GLY A 186 -5.40 22.03 0.40
N ASP A 187 -4.47 22.71 -0.27
CA ASP A 187 -4.43 22.82 -1.73
C ASP A 187 -3.65 21.66 -2.41
N TYR A 188 -3.29 20.62 -1.64
CA TYR A 188 -2.52 19.49 -2.16
C TYR A 188 -3.39 18.52 -2.96
N THR A 189 -2.79 17.94 -4.00
CA THR A 189 -3.48 17.04 -4.95
C THR A 189 -3.01 15.59 -4.85
N HIS A 190 -1.91 15.36 -4.16
CA HIS A 190 -1.24 14.07 -4.00
C HIS A 190 -0.88 13.88 -2.52
N PHE A 191 -1.15 12.70 -2.00
CA PHE A 191 -0.91 12.33 -0.61
C PHE A 191 -0.23 10.98 -0.59
N ALA A 192 0.80 10.85 0.23
CA ALA A 192 1.53 9.60 0.41
C ALA A 192 1.87 9.41 1.87
N ALA A 193 1.79 8.17 2.36
CA ALA A 193 2.47 7.76 3.56
C ALA A 193 3.36 6.54 3.29
N TYR A 194 4.44 6.47 4.06
CA TYR A 194 5.39 5.37 4.03
C TYR A 194 5.58 4.86 5.45
N TYR A 195 5.52 3.55 5.58
CA TYR A 195 5.54 2.83 6.83
C TYR A 195 6.71 1.85 6.81
N SER A 196 7.57 1.97 7.82
CA SER A 196 8.70 1.09 8.01
C SER A 196 8.63 0.45 9.40
N PHE A 197 8.76 -0.87 9.47
CA PHE A 197 8.76 -1.64 10.71
C PHE A 197 9.94 -2.62 10.74
N GLY A 198 10.34 -3.01 11.96
CA GLY A 198 11.45 -3.93 12.18
C GLY A 198 12.80 -3.29 11.85
N ARG A 199 13.70 -4.05 11.21
CA ARG A 199 15.06 -3.57 10.89
C ARG A 199 15.06 -2.41 9.91
N ALA A 200 14.08 -2.31 9.02
CA ALA A 200 13.94 -1.19 8.10
C ALA A 200 13.72 0.15 8.84
N ALA A 201 13.23 0.11 10.08
CA ALA A 201 13.00 1.29 10.92
C ALA A 201 14.19 1.63 11.84
N SER A 202 15.29 0.85 11.77
CA SER A 202 16.44 0.98 12.68
C SER A 202 17.44 2.07 12.28
N GLY A 203 17.34 2.60 11.06
CA GLY A 203 18.04 3.82 10.67
C GLY A 203 17.32 5.06 11.17
N ASP A 204 18.04 6.15 11.39
CA ASP A 204 17.43 7.46 11.51
C ASP A 204 16.74 7.71 10.16
N ILE A 205 15.41 7.55 10.10
CA ILE A 205 14.62 8.04 8.97
C ILE A 205 14.65 9.56 9.13
N SER A 206 15.80 10.14 8.79
CA SER A 206 15.96 11.57 8.79
C SER A 206 14.85 12.12 7.89
N PRO A 207 13.99 13.02 8.38
CA PRO A 207 13.07 13.76 7.53
C PRO A 207 13.81 14.73 6.60
N ASP A 208 15.15 14.64 6.54
CA ASP A 208 15.98 15.28 5.55
C ASP A 208 15.78 14.68 4.16
N CYS A 209 14.56 14.79 3.66
CA CYS A 209 14.25 14.69 2.24
C CYS A 209 14.71 15.95 1.50
N SER A 210 15.65 16.76 2.05
CA SER A 210 16.19 17.95 1.36
C SER A 210 17.01 17.59 0.12
N SER A 211 17.51 16.36 0.05
CA SER A 211 18.27 15.87 -1.11
C SER A 211 17.39 15.58 -2.34
N PHE A 212 16.06 15.65 -2.21
CA PHE A 212 15.14 15.57 -3.35
C PHE A 212 14.89 16.97 -3.95
N GLU A 213 15.96 17.67 -4.34
CA GLU A 213 15.85 18.76 -5.31
C GLU A 213 15.65 18.13 -6.69
N SER A 214 14.40 17.92 -7.07
CA SER A 214 14.12 17.76 -8.49
C SER A 214 13.88 19.15 -9.03
N GLY A 215 14.48 19.49 -10.17
CA GLY A 215 14.20 20.73 -10.89
C GLY A 215 12.80 20.76 -11.51
N LEU A 216 11.77 20.50 -10.71
CA LEU A 216 10.38 20.36 -11.12
C LEU A 216 9.49 21.21 -10.19
N ASP A 217 8.49 21.88 -10.77
CA ASP A 217 7.58 22.83 -10.10
C ASP A 217 6.58 22.13 -9.17
N TRP A 218 7.03 21.60 -8.02
CA TRP A 218 6.11 21.06 -7.02
C TRP A 218 6.43 21.55 -5.61
N THR A 219 5.36 21.71 -4.83
CA THR A 219 5.43 22.03 -3.41
C THR A 219 5.10 20.78 -2.59
N MET A 220 6.04 20.32 -1.79
CA MET A 220 5.85 19.17 -0.89
C MET A 220 5.84 19.61 0.57
N ARG A 221 4.81 19.22 1.33
CA ARG A 221 4.86 19.23 2.80
C ARG A 221 5.14 17.83 3.30
N ARG A 222 6.06 17.72 4.25
CA ARG A 222 6.55 16.43 4.78
C ARG A 222 6.56 16.44 6.29
N GLY A 223 6.46 15.24 6.86
CA GLY A 223 6.62 14.98 8.28
C GLY A 223 6.97 13.51 8.48
N ALA A 224 7.65 13.20 9.57
CA ALA A 224 7.93 11.84 9.97
C ALA A 224 7.68 11.72 11.48
N ASN A 225 7.13 10.59 11.89
CA ASN A 225 6.91 10.27 13.30
C ASN A 225 7.45 8.88 13.59
N THR A 226 8.11 8.71 14.72
CA THR A 226 8.58 7.39 15.18
C THR A 226 7.69 6.90 16.32
N ILE A 227 7.05 5.75 16.12
CA ILE A 227 6.29 5.08 17.18
C ILE A 227 7.20 4.04 17.83
N ARG A 228 7.61 4.29 19.08
CA ARG A 228 8.41 3.33 19.86
C ARG A 228 7.51 2.52 20.78
N ARG A 229 7.55 1.19 20.65
CA ARG A 229 6.93 0.29 21.63
C ARG A 229 7.74 0.36 22.93
N ARG A 230 7.15 0.89 24.00
CA ARG A 230 7.70 0.69 25.36
C ARG A 230 7.49 -0.78 25.74
N ALA A 231 8.57 -1.49 26.03
CA ALA A 231 8.49 -2.79 26.68
C ALA A 231 7.99 -2.56 28.11
N TYR A 232 6.70 -2.80 28.35
CA TYR A 232 6.22 -2.93 29.72
C TYR A 232 6.71 -4.30 30.22
N LYS A 233 7.70 -4.30 31.12
CA LYS A 233 7.99 -5.48 31.95
C LYS A 233 6.74 -5.72 32.79
N VAL A 234 6.05 -6.82 32.55
CA VAL A 234 5.09 -7.34 33.52
C VAL A 234 5.95 -7.95 34.63
N SER A 235 5.93 -7.32 35.80
CA SER A 235 6.55 -7.79 37.04
C SER A 235 5.80 -8.98 37.62
#